data_AF-X1C8P8-F1
#
_entry.id   AF-X1C8P8-F1
#
_cell.length_a   1.000
_cell.length_b   1.000
_cell.length_c   1.000
_cell.angle_alpha   90.00
_cell.angle_beta   90.00
_cell.angle_gamma   90.00
#
_symmetry.space_group_name_H-M   'P 1'
#
loop_
_entity.id
_entity.type
_entity.pdbx_description
1 polymer ?
#
loop_
_entity_poly.entity_id
_entity_poly.type
_entity_poly.pdbx_seq_one_letter_code
_entity_poly.pdbx_strand_id
1 'polypeptide(L)'
;MRFITEFRRSELARGLISQIHRRSKTQARFMEFCGGHTVTIFRYGIRQVLPSTIDMVSGPGCPICVTANADLDKAIALAQIQGVIIATFGDMLKVPGSYSSLQEVKANGADVRIVYSTMDALKIAEEDSNKSVVFLGIGFETTAPTIAASVLQQ
;
A
#
# COMPACT_ATOMS: atom_id res chain seq x y z
N MET A 1 -3.16 -12.08 21.73
CA MET A 1 -2.38 -10.84 21.90
C MET A 1 -3.10 -9.94 22.90
N ARG A 2 -2.41 -9.51 23.97
CA ARG A 2 -2.87 -8.40 24.84
C ARG A 2 -3.26 -7.23 23.93
N PHE A 3 -4.35 -6.52 24.24
CA PHE A 3 -4.90 -5.36 23.50
C PHE A 3 -5.84 -5.62 22.31
N ILE A 4 -5.84 -6.79 21.65
CA ILE A 4 -6.76 -7.00 20.50
C ILE A 4 -8.22 -7.01 20.94
N THR A 5 -8.54 -7.73 22.01
CA THR A 5 -9.92 -7.86 22.50
C THR A 5 -10.39 -6.57 23.17
N GLU A 6 -9.50 -5.90 23.90
CA GLU A 6 -9.80 -4.69 24.67
C GLU A 6 -10.18 -3.51 23.77
N PHE A 7 -9.41 -3.24 22.71
CA PHE A 7 -9.70 -2.13 21.78
C PHE A 7 -10.83 -2.40 20.79
N ARG A 8 -11.35 -3.64 20.74
CA ARG A 8 -12.50 -4.02 19.90
C ARG A 8 -13.82 -4.06 20.66
N ARG A 9 -13.87 -3.58 21.90
CA ARG A 9 -15.08 -3.56 22.73
C ARG A 9 -16.05 -2.47 22.28
N SER A 10 -17.29 -2.88 22.00
CA SER A 10 -18.35 -1.98 21.54
C SER A 10 -18.72 -0.93 22.60
N GLU A 11 -18.67 -1.30 23.88
CA GLU A 11 -18.96 -0.39 24.99
C GLU A 11 -18.04 0.83 25.01
N LEU A 12 -16.73 0.61 24.77
CA LEU A 12 -15.74 1.69 24.71
C LEU A 12 -16.01 2.63 23.52
N ALA A 13 -16.32 2.05 22.36
CA ALA A 13 -16.64 2.83 21.16
C ALA A 13 -17.90 3.70 21.37
N ARG A 14 -18.98 3.14 21.95
CA ARG A 14 -20.20 3.90 22.28
C ARG A 14 -19.92 5.04 23.25
N GLY A 15 -19.09 4.79 24.26
CA GLY A 15 -18.64 5.81 25.21
C GLY A 15 -17.90 6.95 24.52
N LEU A 16 -16.96 6.63 23.63
CA LEU A 16 -16.21 7.63 22.85
C LEU A 16 -17.10 8.44 21.92
N ILE A 17 -17.99 7.78 21.18
CA ILE A 17 -18.96 8.46 20.30
C ILE A 17 -19.81 9.45 21.10
N SER A 18 -20.32 9.03 22.26
CA SER A 18 -21.10 9.91 23.15
C SER A 18 -20.31 11.14 23.62
N GLN A 19 -19.01 10.97 23.92
CA GLN A 19 -18.14 12.09 24.30
C GLN A 19 -17.86 13.03 23.11
N ILE A 20 -17.66 12.48 21.91
CA ILE A 20 -17.44 13.26 20.68
C ILE A 20 -18.68 14.11 20.38
N HIS A 21 -19.88 13.55 20.42
CA HIS A 21 -21.14 14.30 20.26
C HIS A 21 -21.30 15.43 21.29
N ARG A 22 -20.90 15.18 22.55
CA ARG A 22 -20.94 16.23 23.59
C ARG A 22 -19.96 17.37 23.33
N ARG A 23 -18.75 17.08 22.84
CA ARG A 23 -17.65 18.06 22.71
C ARG A 23 -17.56 18.75 21.36
N SER A 24 -17.98 18.09 20.28
CA SER A 24 -17.90 18.68 18.94
C SER A 24 -19.01 19.72 18.75
N LYS A 25 -18.66 21.00 18.92
CA LYS A 25 -19.57 22.15 18.77
C LYS A 25 -19.32 22.98 17.53
N THR A 26 -18.15 22.81 16.92
CA THR A 26 -17.71 23.56 15.74
C THR A 26 -17.41 22.60 14.61
N GLN A 27 -17.54 23.10 13.38
CA GLN A 27 -17.19 22.34 12.18
C GLN A 27 -15.69 22.06 12.17
N ALA A 28 -15.33 20.80 12.01
CA ALA A 28 -13.95 20.34 11.92
C ALA A 28 -13.83 19.27 10.82
N ARG A 29 -12.78 19.40 10.01
CA ARG A 29 -12.44 18.43 8.97
C ARG A 29 -11.20 17.65 9.37
N PHE A 30 -11.30 16.33 9.44
CA PHE A 30 -10.20 15.42 9.74
C PHE A 30 -9.83 14.63 8.50
N MET A 31 -8.55 14.60 8.18
CA MET A 31 -8.02 13.78 7.10
C MET A 31 -7.21 12.62 7.67
N GLU A 32 -7.55 11.42 7.26
CA GLU A 32 -6.68 10.25 7.41
C GLU A 32 -5.90 10.03 6.11
N PHE A 33 -4.70 9.44 6.19
CA PHE A 33 -3.85 9.15 5.04
C PHE A 33 -3.28 7.74 5.11
N CYS A 34 -4.06 6.78 5.61
CA CYS A 34 -3.64 5.39 5.71
C CYS A 34 -4.75 4.51 5.18
N GLY A 35 -4.49 3.74 4.11
CA GLY A 35 -5.47 2.82 3.55
C GLY A 35 -6.09 1.87 4.58
N GLY A 36 -5.34 1.47 5.61
CA GLY A 36 -5.87 0.68 6.72
C GLY A 36 -6.92 1.42 7.55
N HIS A 37 -6.74 2.72 7.78
CA HIS A 37 -7.76 3.58 8.41
C HIS A 37 -8.95 3.78 7.47
N THR A 38 -8.74 4.03 6.18
CA THR A 38 -9.82 4.13 5.18
C THR A 38 -10.73 2.90 5.24
N VAL A 39 -10.13 1.69 5.19
CA VAL A 39 -10.85 0.41 5.27
C VAL A 39 -11.58 0.26 6.61
N THR A 40 -10.94 0.64 7.72
CA THR A 40 -11.55 0.55 9.06
C THR A 40 -12.74 1.49 9.20
N ILE A 41 -12.60 2.74 8.76
CA ILE A 41 -13.66 3.76 8.78
C ILE A 41 -14.85 3.30 7.96
N PHE A 42 -14.60 2.76 6.76
CA PHE A 42 -15.65 2.21 5.90
C PHE A 42 -16.32 0.99 6.53
N ARG A 43 -15.53 -0.02 6.93
CA ARG A 43 -16.02 -1.29 7.49
C ARG A 43 -16.92 -1.10 8.71
N TYR A 44 -16.58 -0.17 9.59
CA TYR A 44 -17.33 0.09 10.82
C TYR A 44 -18.29 1.27 10.72
N GLY A 45 -18.46 1.88 9.54
CA GLY A 45 -19.37 3.00 9.35
C GLY A 45 -19.07 4.21 10.24
N ILE A 46 -17.80 4.47 10.56
CA ILE A 46 -17.40 5.50 11.54
C ILE A 46 -17.97 6.88 11.15
N ARG A 47 -18.00 7.21 9.85
CA ARG A 47 -18.57 8.46 9.35
C ARG A 47 -20.06 8.64 9.71
N GLN A 48 -20.82 7.54 9.81
CA GLN A 48 -22.26 7.57 10.06
C GLN A 48 -22.62 7.78 11.53
N VAL A 49 -21.70 7.44 12.44
CA VAL A 49 -21.94 7.55 13.90
C VAL A 49 -21.41 8.86 14.50
N LEU A 50 -20.58 9.60 13.76
CA LEU A 50 -20.05 10.89 14.17
C LEU A 50 -21.09 12.02 14.00
N PRO A 51 -20.99 13.10 14.79
CA PRO A 51 -21.86 14.25 14.62
C PRO A 51 -21.59 14.97 13.29
N SER A 52 -22.59 15.67 12.74
CA SER A 52 -22.50 16.44 11.49
C SER A 52 -21.53 17.63 11.54
N THR A 53 -21.00 17.93 12.73
CA THR A 53 -19.91 18.89 12.95
C THR A 53 -18.53 18.32 12.59
N ILE A 54 -18.44 17.03 12.30
CA ILE A 54 -17.19 16.36 11.94
C ILE A 54 -17.29 15.83 10.51
N ASP A 55 -16.45 16.37 9.64
CA ASP A 55 -16.23 15.86 8.30
C ASP A 55 -14.95 15.02 8.27
N MET A 56 -15.02 13.82 7.69
CA MET A 56 -13.88 12.90 7.60
C MET A 56 -13.54 12.61 6.14
N VAL A 57 -12.39 13.11 5.70
CA VAL A 57 -11.88 12.94 4.34
C VAL A 57 -10.74 11.92 4.31
N SER A 58 -10.64 11.20 3.20
CA SER A 58 -9.55 10.25 2.95
C SER A 58 -8.51 10.92 2.05
N GLY A 59 -7.31 11.05 2.56
CA GLY A 59 -6.16 11.59 1.87
C GLY A 59 -5.41 10.53 1.04
N PRO A 60 -4.24 10.89 0.49
CA PRO A 60 -3.44 10.04 -0.40
C PRO A 60 -2.68 8.93 0.36
N GLY A 61 -3.41 8.03 1.02
CA GLY A 61 -2.85 6.99 1.91
C GLY A 61 -2.47 5.67 1.25
N CYS A 62 -2.39 5.64 -0.09
CA CYS A 62 -2.10 4.46 -0.89
C CYS A 62 -0.82 4.73 -1.70
N PRO A 63 0.34 4.17 -1.33
CA PRO A 63 1.62 4.48 -1.99
C PRO A 63 1.59 4.13 -3.48
N ILE A 64 0.88 3.06 -3.84
CA ILE A 64 0.70 2.61 -5.22
C ILE A 64 -0.13 3.61 -6.03
N CYS A 65 -1.23 4.09 -5.44
CA CYS A 65 -2.16 5.00 -6.10
C CYS A 65 -1.54 6.38 -6.36
N VAL A 66 -0.47 6.73 -5.64
CA VAL A 66 0.29 7.99 -5.81
C VAL A 66 1.63 7.78 -6.52
N THR A 67 1.92 6.56 -6.99
CA THR A 67 3.11 6.32 -7.80
C THR A 67 2.95 7.01 -9.15
N ALA A 68 3.95 7.78 -9.56
CA ALA A 68 3.89 8.52 -10.81
C ALA A 68 3.89 7.57 -12.02
N ASN A 69 3.06 7.87 -13.03
CA ASN A 69 3.04 7.09 -14.28
C ASN A 69 4.43 6.96 -14.90
N ALA A 70 5.28 8.00 -14.81
CA ALA A 70 6.64 7.96 -15.31
C ALA A 70 7.50 6.85 -14.67
N ASP A 71 7.29 6.52 -13.40
CA ASP A 71 8.02 5.44 -12.72
C ASP A 71 7.44 4.06 -13.07
N LEU A 72 6.12 3.98 -13.27
CA LEU A 72 5.46 2.78 -13.78
C LEU A 72 5.91 2.44 -15.20
N ASP A 73 5.98 3.44 -16.07
CA ASP A 73 6.41 3.28 -17.45
C ASP A 73 7.86 2.79 -17.52
N LYS A 74 8.75 3.29 -16.64
CA LYS A 74 10.12 2.76 -16.49
C LYS A 74 10.11 1.29 -16.07
N ALA A 75 9.31 0.92 -15.07
CA ALA A 75 9.21 -0.47 -14.60
C ALA A 75 8.69 -1.40 -15.71
N ILE A 76 7.69 -0.96 -16.47
CA ILE A 76 7.13 -1.70 -17.62
C ILE A 76 8.19 -1.85 -18.71
N ALA A 77 8.93 -0.79 -19.04
CA ALA A 77 10.00 -0.85 -20.03
C ALA A 77 11.13 -1.79 -19.59
N LEU A 78 11.52 -1.79 -18.31
CA LEU A 78 12.51 -2.72 -17.76
C LEU A 78 12.04 -4.18 -17.88
N ALA A 79 10.75 -4.46 -17.67
CA ALA A 79 10.17 -5.80 -17.81
C ALA A 79 10.34 -6.38 -19.22
N GLN A 80 10.46 -5.53 -20.24
CA GLN A 80 10.59 -5.93 -21.64
C GLN A 80 12.06 -6.20 -22.06
N ILE A 81 13.03 -5.92 -21.19
CA ILE A 81 14.45 -6.20 -21.46
C ILE A 81 14.72 -7.69 -21.22
N GLN A 82 15.34 -8.34 -22.21
CA GLN A 82 15.73 -9.74 -22.10
C GLN A 82 16.70 -9.93 -20.92
N GLY A 83 16.42 -10.92 -20.08
CA GLY A 83 17.25 -11.22 -18.90
C GLY A 83 16.96 -10.37 -17.68
N VAL A 84 15.93 -9.52 -17.70
CA VAL A 84 15.44 -8.79 -16.52
C VAL A 84 14.26 -9.53 -15.89
N ILE A 85 14.26 -9.64 -14.57
CA ILE A 85 13.12 -10.09 -13.76
C ILE A 85 12.60 -8.89 -12.98
N ILE A 86 11.32 -8.57 -13.13
CA ILE A 86 10.66 -7.58 -12.26
C ILE A 86 10.05 -8.31 -11.06
N ALA A 87 10.50 -7.95 -9.86
CA ALA A 87 9.90 -8.40 -8.61
C ALA A 87 9.03 -7.28 -8.02
N THR A 88 7.77 -7.57 -7.71
CA THR A 88 6.84 -6.55 -7.21
C THR A 88 5.73 -7.14 -6.33
N PHE A 89 5.06 -6.30 -5.55
CA PHE A 89 3.87 -6.69 -4.81
C PHE A 89 2.66 -6.90 -5.75
N GLY A 90 1.74 -7.75 -5.33
CA GLY A 90 0.64 -8.22 -6.19
C GLY A 90 -0.35 -7.12 -6.63
N ASP A 91 -0.52 -6.10 -5.81
CA ASP A 91 -1.35 -4.92 -6.06
C ASP A 91 -0.79 -4.04 -7.19
N MET A 92 0.53 -4.03 -7.39
CA MET A 92 1.20 -3.25 -8.42
C MET A 92 0.95 -3.78 -9.84
N LEU A 93 0.60 -5.06 -10.01
CA LEU A 93 0.44 -5.66 -11.35
C LEU A 93 -0.63 -4.97 -12.21
N LYS A 94 -1.71 -4.53 -11.56
CA LYS A 94 -2.93 -4.05 -12.21
C LYS A 94 -2.94 -2.55 -12.46
N VAL A 95 -1.94 -1.83 -11.97
CA VAL A 95 -1.93 -0.38 -12.08
C VAL A 95 -1.56 -0.02 -13.52
N PRO A 96 -2.40 0.79 -14.19
CA PRO A 96 -2.09 1.22 -15.54
C PRO A 96 -0.93 2.22 -15.51
N GLY A 97 0.07 1.98 -16.35
CA GLY A 97 0.99 3.02 -16.81
C GLY A 97 0.34 3.85 -17.92
N SER A 98 1.16 4.59 -18.67
CA SER A 98 0.66 5.44 -19.76
C SER A 98 0.17 4.64 -20.97
N TYR A 99 0.73 3.46 -21.21
CA TYR A 99 0.46 2.66 -22.42
C TYR A 99 0.12 1.19 -22.17
N SER A 100 0.45 0.65 -20.98
CA SER A 100 0.23 -0.76 -20.63
C SER A 100 0.29 -0.94 -19.11
N SER A 101 0.32 -2.18 -18.63
CA SER A 101 0.49 -2.54 -17.22
C SER A 101 1.48 -3.69 -17.05
N LEU A 102 2.00 -3.89 -15.83
CA LEU A 102 2.86 -5.04 -15.51
C LEU A 102 2.14 -6.38 -15.76
N GLN A 103 0.82 -6.42 -15.55
CA GLN A 103 0.00 -7.59 -15.88
C GLN A 103 0.00 -7.89 -17.38
N GLU A 104 -0.13 -6.87 -18.23
CA GLU A 104 -0.15 -7.04 -19.68
C GLU A 104 1.21 -7.49 -20.23
N VAL A 105 2.31 -6.85 -19.83
CA VAL A 105 3.63 -7.27 -20.31
C VAL A 105 4.01 -8.66 -19.80
N LYS A 106 3.57 -9.04 -18.59
CA LYS A 106 3.69 -10.41 -18.10
C LYS A 106 2.94 -11.40 -18.99
N ALA A 107 1.71 -11.06 -19.39
CA ALA A 107 0.93 -11.90 -20.32
C ALA A 107 1.60 -12.02 -21.70
N ASN A 108 2.39 -11.03 -22.10
CA ASN A 108 3.19 -11.03 -23.33
C ASN A 108 4.57 -11.70 -23.17
N GLY A 109 4.85 -12.36 -22.05
CA GLY A 109 6.06 -13.16 -21.84
C GLY A 109 7.17 -12.50 -21.02
N ALA A 110 6.98 -11.29 -20.50
CA ALA A 110 7.93 -10.69 -19.55
C ALA A 110 8.00 -11.48 -18.23
N ASP A 111 9.20 -11.60 -17.65
CA ASP A 111 9.41 -12.30 -16.36
C ASP A 111 9.07 -11.33 -15.20
N VAL A 112 7.79 -11.29 -14.83
CA VAL A 112 7.28 -10.50 -13.70
C VAL A 112 6.82 -11.43 -12.58
N ARG A 113 7.50 -11.37 -11.42
CA ARG A 113 7.26 -12.23 -10.25
C ARG A 113 6.63 -11.44 -9.10
N ILE A 114 5.58 -12.01 -8.53
CA ILE A 114 4.93 -11.45 -7.34
C ILE A 114 5.71 -11.91 -6.12
N VAL A 115 6.06 -10.97 -5.25
CA VAL A 115 6.73 -11.23 -3.97
C VAL A 115 5.91 -10.70 -2.81
N TYR A 116 6.17 -11.22 -1.60
CA TYR A 116 5.53 -10.77 -0.36
C TYR A 116 6.51 -10.01 0.54
N SER A 117 7.80 -10.09 0.24
CA SER A 117 8.85 -9.33 0.92
C SER A 117 9.98 -8.93 -0.04
N THR A 118 10.76 -7.94 0.37
CA THR A 118 12.02 -7.57 -0.32
C THR A 118 13.05 -8.70 -0.29
N MET A 119 13.01 -9.57 0.72
CA MET A 119 13.89 -10.73 0.83
C MET A 119 13.60 -11.79 -0.23
N ASP A 120 12.33 -11.93 -0.66
CA ASP A 120 11.98 -12.86 -1.74
C ASP A 120 12.65 -12.42 -3.06
N ALA A 121 12.80 -11.10 -3.29
CA ALA A 121 13.48 -10.56 -4.46
C ALA A 121 14.99 -10.85 -4.43
N LEU A 122 15.64 -10.74 -3.26
CA LEU A 122 17.04 -11.14 -3.08
C LEU A 122 17.23 -12.63 -3.36
N LYS A 123 16.35 -13.47 -2.82
CA LYS A 123 16.39 -14.92 -3.07
C LYS A 123 16.26 -15.25 -4.55
N ILE A 124 15.37 -14.57 -5.28
CA ILE A 124 15.27 -14.71 -6.74
C ILE A 124 16.60 -14.34 -7.42
N ALA A 125 17.28 -13.29 -6.95
CA ALA A 125 18.57 -12.87 -7.51
C ALA A 125 19.70 -13.88 -7.23
N GLU A 126 19.70 -14.51 -6.05
CA GLU A 126 20.65 -15.57 -5.70
C GLU A 126 20.44 -16.84 -6.55
N GLU A 127 19.17 -17.19 -6.82
CA GLU A 127 18.80 -18.38 -7.61
C GLU A 127 19.04 -18.19 -9.12
N ASP A 128 18.87 -16.98 -9.66
CA ASP A 128 18.98 -16.64 -11.09
C ASP A 128 20.19 -15.70 -11.35
N SER A 129 21.43 -16.18 -11.14
CA SER A 129 22.65 -15.36 -11.25
C SER A 129 22.97 -14.77 -12.65
N ASN A 130 22.32 -15.29 -13.70
CA ASN A 130 22.48 -14.80 -15.08
C ASN A 130 21.47 -13.71 -15.45
N LYS A 131 20.55 -13.34 -14.54
CA LYS A 131 19.50 -12.35 -14.79
C LYS A 131 19.61 -11.17 -13.84
N SER A 132 19.19 -10.00 -14.30
CA SER A 132 19.09 -8.81 -13.46
C SER A 132 17.72 -8.78 -12.79
N VAL A 133 17.69 -8.85 -11.45
CA VAL A 133 16.44 -8.74 -10.68
C VAL A 133 16.24 -7.28 -10.26
N VAL A 134 15.10 -6.72 -10.65
CA VAL A 134 14.70 -5.35 -10.29
C VAL A 134 13.48 -5.42 -9.39
N PHE A 135 13.65 -5.04 -8.13
CA PHE A 135 12.53 -4.90 -7.18
C PHE A 135 11.92 -3.50 -7.25
N LEU A 136 10.60 -3.42 -7.43
CA LEU A 136 9.88 -2.14 -7.41
C LEU A 136 9.67 -1.69 -5.96
N GLY A 137 10.60 -0.87 -5.47
CA GLY A 137 10.62 -0.32 -4.11
C GLY A 137 9.55 0.74 -3.81
N ILE A 138 8.28 0.46 -4.12
CA ILE A 138 7.16 1.37 -3.92
C ILE A 138 6.58 1.19 -2.52
N GLY A 139 6.48 2.27 -1.76
CA GLY A 139 5.90 2.24 -0.42
C GLY A 139 6.17 3.52 0.37
N PHE A 140 5.46 3.65 1.48
CA PHE A 140 5.69 4.70 2.47
C PHE A 140 6.74 4.27 3.50
N GLU A 141 6.87 5.02 4.59
CA GLU A 141 7.87 4.83 5.64
C GLU A 141 7.78 3.46 6.34
N THR A 142 6.66 2.75 6.20
CA THR A 142 6.52 1.37 6.71
C THR A 142 7.20 0.33 5.81
N THR A 143 7.36 0.62 4.53
CA THR A 143 7.99 -0.28 3.54
C THR A 143 9.45 0.09 3.30
N ALA A 144 9.81 1.38 3.37
CA ALA A 144 11.17 1.84 3.12
C ALA A 144 12.25 1.15 3.97
N PRO A 145 12.05 0.84 5.28
CA PRO A 145 13.05 0.16 6.09
C PRO A 145 13.34 -1.27 5.64
N THR A 146 12.34 -2.02 5.17
CA THR A 146 12.55 -3.41 4.69
C THR A 146 13.28 -3.43 3.35
N ILE A 147 13.06 -2.39 2.52
CA ILE A 147 13.83 -2.17 1.29
C ILE A 147 15.28 -1.82 1.64
N ALA A 148 15.50 -0.84 2.52
CA ALA A 148 16.84 -0.45 2.95
C ALA A 148 17.63 -1.63 3.54
N ALA A 149 16.99 -2.46 4.37
CA ALA A 149 17.60 -3.67 4.91
C ALA A 149 18.04 -4.64 3.80
N SER A 150 17.24 -4.81 2.74
CA SER A 150 17.61 -5.68 1.62
C SER A 150 18.82 -5.18 0.82
N VAL A 151 19.05 -3.87 0.76
CA VAL A 151 20.25 -3.30 0.12
C VAL A 151 21.51 -3.56 0.94
N LEU A 152 21.40 -3.56 2.27
CA LEU A 152 22.52 -3.86 3.17
C LEU A 152 22.87 -5.35 3.27
N GLN A 153 21.98 -6.24 2.83
CA GLN A 153 22.19 -7.69 2.84
C GLN A 153 22.69 -8.24 1.49
N GLN A 154 23.01 -7.36 0.54
CA GLN A 154 23.65 -7.75 -0.73
C GLN A 154 25.13 -8.07 -0.55
#